data_AF-K2ETV1-F1
#
_entry.id   AF-K2ETV1-F1
#
_cell.length_a   1.000
_cell.length_b   1.000
_cell.length_c   1.000
_cell.angle_alpha   90.00
_cell.angle_beta   90.00
_cell.angle_gamma   90.00
#
_symmetry.space_group_name_H-M   'P 1'
#
loop_
_entity.id
_entity.type
_entity.pdbx_description
1 polymer ?
#
loop_
_entity_poly.entity_id
_entity_poly.type
_entity_poly.pdbx_seq_one_letter_code
_entity_poly.pdbx_strand_id
1 'polypeptide(L)'
;MNNEAVAERELSVVTWKDVRADVLSVNKELGEIIDAINPGNDYKFVKASYLYGDVFVKKGEAQFPVNNDLAPLSHHSIDKKIQTELLYSPMPLLLMLNKNNEFFFDTGKRDVPINLFHKGSLSGTYEAMDYMMNRKPMPIWNFAAGSRSILMLPKIADKFGLRKLRTVYDIPATDTIKQLSDHWEVFRSIAQSKNFTQHWQSTVLFFGKKWLDNKDCSKEWEQFRNYLLHTIWDHAHYAIDKIKFNIYWESFSRIISARRLQPKPYLIDQVKHLLSIVVGNFPAFTVMDDSQESAPTKCLQQAFTEVYELKEYLPTLMHACMSQDSVIKPNYVYYSLSIPTILEGSPIKKTSNTIVSDLREIKLLIETLKNQFKPNANFEINKFAQGIKIDYFHYKKDECNQIRASDDIPLEDNSFLKDREAFPERDFCPNSPFFSGCIRIETAYNKKDKTPAP
;
A
#
# COMPACT_ATOMS: atom_id res chain seq x y z
N MET A 1 23.83 -27.67 -11.83
CA MET A 1 23.16 -27.18 -10.61
C MET A 1 23.97 -26.01 -10.11
N ASN A 2 23.61 -24.79 -10.52
CA ASN A 2 24.20 -23.58 -9.97
C ASN A 2 23.64 -23.41 -8.56
N ASN A 3 24.52 -23.29 -7.56
CA ASN A 3 24.18 -22.78 -6.24
C ASN A 3 23.82 -21.30 -6.39
N GLU A 4 22.61 -21.00 -6.84
CA GLU A 4 22.05 -19.66 -6.68
C GLU A 4 21.62 -19.55 -5.22
N ALA A 5 22.37 -18.74 -4.45
CA ALA A 5 22.19 -18.57 -3.02
C ALA A 5 20.75 -18.14 -2.71
N VAL A 6 19.98 -18.93 -1.97
CA VAL A 6 18.58 -18.60 -1.59
C VAL A 6 18.55 -17.22 -0.94
N ALA A 7 17.52 -16.41 -1.22
CA ALA A 7 17.39 -15.10 -0.55
C ALA A 7 17.28 -15.33 0.98
N GLU A 8 18.22 -14.76 1.73
CA GLU A 8 18.27 -14.92 3.18
C GLU A 8 17.87 -13.63 3.89
N ARG A 9 17.38 -13.78 5.12
CA ARG A 9 17.14 -12.66 6.01
C ARG A 9 18.45 -12.31 6.69
N GLU A 10 18.89 -11.08 6.54
CA GLU A 10 20.19 -10.63 7.06
C GLU A 10 20.01 -9.52 8.09
N LEU A 11 20.93 -9.47 9.05
CA LEU A 11 20.91 -8.47 10.12
C LEU A 11 22.34 -8.09 10.49
N SER A 12 22.67 -6.81 10.40
CA SER A 12 24.03 -6.31 10.64
C SER A 12 24.02 -4.91 11.26
N VAL A 13 25.03 -4.62 12.08
CA VAL A 13 25.33 -3.27 12.56
C VAL A 13 26.36 -2.64 11.61
N VAL A 14 26.05 -1.46 11.09
CA VAL A 14 26.85 -0.77 10.07
C VAL A 14 27.10 0.68 10.46
N THR A 15 28.05 1.33 9.77
CA THR A 15 28.41 2.74 9.93
C THR A 15 27.97 3.55 8.73
N TRP A 16 28.06 4.89 8.81
CA TRP A 16 27.80 5.77 7.68
C TRP A 16 28.64 5.39 6.45
N LYS A 17 29.92 5.06 6.63
CA LYS A 17 30.81 4.68 5.51
C LYS A 17 30.30 3.48 4.73
N ASP A 18 29.64 2.54 5.39
CA ASP A 18 29.16 1.30 4.80
C ASP A 18 27.86 1.52 3.99
N VAL A 19 27.02 2.48 4.40
CA VAL A 19 25.68 2.69 3.81
C VAL A 19 25.53 4.01 3.04
N ARG A 20 26.56 4.85 3.03
CA ARG A 20 26.55 6.18 2.38
C ARG A 20 26.06 6.12 0.94
N ALA A 21 26.59 5.19 0.15
CA ALA A 21 26.22 5.05 -1.25
C ALA A 21 24.75 4.64 -1.42
N ASP A 22 24.30 3.67 -0.62
CA ASP A 22 22.91 3.20 -0.62
C ASP A 22 21.95 4.37 -0.30
N VAL A 23 22.22 5.12 0.78
CA VAL A 23 21.38 6.25 1.21
C VAL A 23 21.35 7.36 0.17
N LEU A 24 22.50 7.79 -0.36
CA LEU A 24 22.56 8.84 -1.38
C LEU A 24 21.82 8.45 -2.68
N SER A 25 21.77 7.15 -3.00
CA SER A 25 21.10 6.67 -4.21
C SER A 25 19.57 6.78 -4.13
N VAL A 26 19.00 6.76 -2.92
CA VAL A 26 17.54 6.77 -2.72
C VAL A 26 17.00 8.00 -2.02
N ASN A 27 17.82 8.67 -1.22
CA ASN A 27 17.47 9.88 -0.51
C ASN A 27 18.70 10.80 -0.43
N LYS A 28 18.94 11.50 -1.55
CA LYS A 28 20.09 12.37 -1.74
C LYS A 28 20.15 13.49 -0.68
N GLU A 29 19.03 14.14 -0.39
CA GLU A 29 18.95 15.24 0.58
C GLU A 29 19.41 14.77 1.97
N LEU A 30 18.84 13.67 2.47
CA LEU A 30 19.24 13.10 3.76
C LEU A 30 20.71 12.68 3.75
N GLY A 31 21.18 12.06 2.66
CA GLY A 31 22.57 11.63 2.55
C GLY A 31 23.57 12.80 2.56
N GLU A 32 23.25 13.91 1.89
CA GLU A 32 24.07 15.13 1.90
C GLU A 32 24.09 15.80 3.27
N ILE A 33 22.96 15.80 4.00
CA ILE A 33 22.89 16.30 5.38
C ILE A 33 23.80 15.45 6.29
N ILE A 34 23.74 14.12 6.17
CA ILE A 34 24.59 13.23 6.98
C ILE A 34 26.07 13.38 6.62
N ASP A 35 26.39 13.58 5.34
CA ASP A 35 27.77 13.87 4.91
C ASP A 35 28.30 15.17 5.52
N ALA A 36 27.47 16.21 5.60
CA ALA A 36 27.85 17.48 6.23
C ALA A 36 28.12 17.33 7.73
N ILE A 37 27.32 16.49 8.43
CA ILE A 37 27.56 16.13 9.83
C ILE A 37 28.92 15.44 10.01
N ASN A 38 29.38 14.68 9.01
CA ASN A 38 30.60 13.88 9.04
C ASN A 38 30.71 13.04 10.33
N PRO A 39 29.74 12.16 10.59
CA PRO A 39 29.64 11.42 11.84
C PRO A 39 30.81 10.47 12.05
N GLY A 40 31.23 10.32 13.31
CA GLY A 40 32.19 9.28 13.69
C GLY A 40 31.62 7.86 13.52
N ASN A 41 32.50 6.86 13.60
CA ASN A 41 32.11 5.45 13.50
C ASN A 41 31.23 4.96 14.67
N ASP A 42 31.06 5.78 15.70
CA ASP A 42 30.20 5.57 16.86
C ASP A 42 28.71 5.86 16.56
N TYR A 43 28.39 6.51 15.44
CA TYR A 43 27.03 6.62 14.93
C TYR A 43 26.70 5.40 14.08
N LYS A 44 25.92 4.49 14.66
CA LYS A 44 25.58 3.22 14.05
C LYS A 44 24.21 3.23 13.40
N PHE A 45 24.07 2.33 12.44
CA PHE A 45 22.79 1.90 11.91
C PHE A 45 22.66 0.39 12.07
N VAL A 46 21.44 -0.09 12.02
CA VAL A 46 21.15 -1.53 11.87
C VAL A 46 20.54 -1.73 10.50
N LYS A 47 21.22 -2.47 9.63
CA LYS A 47 20.74 -2.85 8.30
C LYS A 47 20.10 -4.23 8.42
N ALA A 48 18.82 -4.32 8.08
CA ALA A 48 18.07 -5.56 8.11
C ALA A 48 17.41 -5.83 6.76
N SER A 49 17.44 -7.08 6.34
CA SER A 49 16.88 -7.53 5.07
C SER A 49 15.79 -8.57 5.28
N TYR A 50 14.70 -8.40 4.54
CA TYR A 50 13.44 -9.10 4.70
C TYR A 50 13.01 -9.72 3.38
N LEU A 51 12.35 -10.88 3.45
CA LEU A 51 11.76 -11.53 2.29
C LEU A 51 10.39 -10.94 1.96
N TYR A 52 9.89 -11.20 0.75
CA TYR A 52 8.55 -10.75 0.36
C TYR A 52 7.48 -11.24 1.35
N GLY A 53 6.64 -10.33 1.83
CA GLY A 53 5.56 -10.63 2.78
C GLY A 53 6.00 -10.71 4.25
N ASP A 54 7.26 -10.45 4.58
CA ASP A 54 7.69 -10.34 5.97
C ASP A 54 7.09 -9.10 6.64
N VAL A 55 6.44 -9.28 7.80
CA VAL A 55 5.87 -8.18 8.58
C VAL A 55 6.93 -7.68 9.57
N PHE A 56 7.78 -6.74 9.13
CA PHE A 56 8.94 -6.25 9.89
C PHE A 56 8.60 -5.16 10.91
N VAL A 57 7.37 -4.65 10.92
CA VAL A 57 6.78 -3.94 12.06
C VAL A 57 5.42 -4.54 12.30
N LYS A 58 5.20 -5.08 13.50
CA LYS A 58 3.95 -5.76 13.87
C LYS A 58 3.38 -5.11 15.11
N LYS A 59 2.19 -4.52 15.00
CA LYS A 59 1.49 -3.81 16.09
C LYS A 59 2.40 -2.78 16.78
N GLY A 60 3.16 -2.03 15.98
CA GLY A 60 4.09 -1.01 16.44
C GLY A 60 5.43 -1.52 16.99
N GLU A 61 5.71 -2.82 16.97
CA GLU A 61 7.00 -3.37 17.39
C GLU A 61 7.80 -3.86 16.18
N ALA A 62 9.01 -3.33 16.01
CA ALA A 62 9.95 -3.76 14.98
C ALA A 62 10.36 -5.22 15.20
N GLN A 63 10.33 -5.99 14.12
CA GLN A 63 10.66 -7.41 14.07
C GLN A 63 11.94 -7.58 13.26
N PHE A 64 12.89 -8.35 13.79
CA PHE A 64 14.22 -8.52 13.23
C PHE A 64 14.52 -9.99 12.92
N PRO A 65 15.33 -10.28 11.89
CA PRO A 65 15.73 -11.64 11.53
C PRO A 65 16.43 -12.40 12.67
N VAL A 66 15.94 -13.60 12.97
CA VAL A 66 16.54 -14.58 13.89
C VAL A 66 16.31 -15.98 13.37
N ASN A 67 17.37 -16.75 13.10
CA ASN A 67 17.28 -18.17 12.73
C ASN A 67 16.23 -18.45 11.62
N ASN A 68 16.23 -17.60 10.58
CA ASN A 68 15.31 -17.64 9.44
C ASN A 68 13.83 -17.31 9.75
N ASP A 69 13.52 -16.79 10.93
CA ASP A 69 12.22 -16.20 11.29
C ASP A 69 12.40 -14.75 11.73
N LEU A 70 11.34 -14.10 12.18
CA LEU A 70 11.36 -12.74 12.73
C LEU A 70 11.00 -12.77 14.22
N ALA A 71 11.76 -12.02 15.01
CA ALA A 71 11.49 -11.85 16.44
C ALA A 71 11.41 -10.36 16.80
N PRO A 72 10.60 -9.97 17.79
CA PRO A 72 10.52 -8.59 18.23
C PRO A 72 11.87 -8.09 18.75
N LEU A 73 12.13 -6.79 18.63
CA LEU A 73 13.38 -6.16 19.10
C LEU A 73 13.71 -6.50 20.57
N SER A 74 12.68 -6.60 21.40
CA SER A 74 12.77 -6.93 22.82
C SER A 74 13.14 -8.40 23.11
N HIS A 75 13.10 -9.27 22.11
CA HIS A 75 13.33 -10.70 22.28
C HIS A 75 14.79 -11.02 22.63
N HIS A 76 15.01 -11.97 23.54
CA HIS A 76 16.32 -12.33 24.06
C HIS A 76 17.30 -12.91 23.01
N SER A 77 16.79 -13.37 21.87
CA SER A 77 17.60 -13.90 20.77
C SER A 77 18.21 -12.81 19.88
N ILE A 78 17.77 -11.55 20.02
CA ILE A 78 18.37 -10.42 19.32
C ILE A 78 19.68 -10.04 20.00
N ASP A 79 20.74 -9.82 19.21
CA ASP A 79 22.04 -9.40 19.74
C ASP A 79 21.90 -8.13 20.61
N LYS A 80 22.46 -8.17 21.81
CA LYS A 80 22.49 -7.03 22.75
C LYS A 80 23.07 -5.77 22.12
N LYS A 81 23.97 -5.88 21.15
CA LYS A 81 24.49 -4.72 20.40
C LYS A 81 23.39 -4.01 19.62
N ILE A 82 22.55 -4.76 18.92
CA ILE A 82 21.40 -4.23 18.16
C ILE A 82 20.38 -3.62 19.12
N GLN A 83 20.06 -4.35 20.19
CA GLN A 83 19.17 -3.84 21.23
C GLN A 83 19.67 -2.52 21.82
N THR A 84 20.97 -2.40 22.09
CA THR A 84 21.57 -1.17 22.64
C THR A 84 21.41 0.04 21.72
N GLU A 85 21.42 -0.19 20.41
CA GLU A 85 21.22 0.85 19.39
C GLU A 85 19.74 1.22 19.23
N LEU A 86 18.81 0.27 19.32
CA LEU A 86 17.43 0.49 18.86
C LEU A 86 16.37 0.54 19.97
N LEU A 87 16.65 0.06 21.19
CA LEU A 87 15.64 -0.02 22.28
C LEU A 87 15.14 1.34 22.80
N TYR A 88 15.57 2.46 22.22
CA TYR A 88 15.00 3.77 22.52
C TYR A 88 13.52 3.88 22.10
N SER A 89 13.09 3.10 21.11
CA SER A 89 11.70 3.04 20.63
C SER A 89 11.34 1.62 20.18
N PRO A 90 10.10 1.14 20.40
CA PRO A 90 9.62 -0.11 19.82
C PRO A 90 9.55 -0.07 18.28
N MET A 91 9.42 1.12 17.70
CA MET A 91 9.52 1.38 16.26
C MET A 91 10.61 2.45 16.05
N PRO A 92 11.88 2.04 15.86
CA PRO A 92 12.97 2.98 15.61
C PRO A 92 12.77 3.74 14.30
N LEU A 93 13.41 4.91 14.18
CA LEU A 93 13.51 5.64 12.92
C LEU A 93 14.12 4.74 11.85
N LEU A 94 13.47 4.65 10.68
CA LEU A 94 13.86 3.74 9.61
C LEU A 94 13.78 4.39 8.23
N LEU A 95 14.66 3.95 7.34
CA LEU A 95 14.74 4.35 5.94
C LEU A 95 14.65 3.11 5.04
N MET A 96 13.82 3.17 4.01
CA MET A 96 13.69 2.08 3.03
C MET A 96 14.75 2.21 1.94
N LEU A 97 15.58 1.19 1.71
CA LEU A 97 16.74 1.32 0.84
C LEU A 97 16.52 0.87 -0.60
N ASN A 98 15.75 -0.19 -0.86
CA ASN A 98 15.72 -0.78 -2.21
C ASN A 98 14.32 -1.16 -2.72
N LYS A 99 13.39 -1.56 -1.85
CA LYS A 99 12.05 -2.04 -2.22
C LYS A 99 10.95 -1.21 -1.57
N ASN A 100 9.76 -1.31 -2.15
CA ASN A 100 8.56 -0.71 -1.59
C ASN A 100 8.05 -1.57 -0.44
N ASN A 101 7.43 -0.93 0.56
CA ASN A 101 6.89 -1.61 1.74
C ASN A 101 5.50 -1.07 2.04
N GLU A 102 4.55 -1.94 2.35
CA GLU A 102 3.17 -1.54 2.61
C GLU A 102 2.94 -1.27 4.08
N PHE A 103 2.33 -0.11 4.34
CA PHE A 103 1.84 0.31 5.63
C PHE A 103 0.34 -0.01 5.76
N PHE A 104 -0.04 -0.75 6.80
CA PHE A 104 -1.40 -1.24 6.96
C PHE A 104 -1.85 -1.37 8.43
N PHE A 105 -3.16 -1.43 8.61
CA PHE A 105 -3.79 -1.75 9.89
C PHE A 105 -4.37 -3.16 9.90
N ASP A 106 -4.01 -3.94 10.91
CA ASP A 106 -4.70 -5.18 11.25
C ASP A 106 -5.84 -4.87 12.24
N THR A 107 -7.07 -5.07 11.80
CA THR A 107 -8.29 -4.87 12.62
C THR A 107 -8.70 -6.14 13.41
N GLY A 108 -7.91 -7.21 13.32
CA GLY A 108 -8.22 -8.56 13.80
C GLY A 108 -9.18 -9.35 12.92
N LYS A 109 -9.86 -8.68 11.97
CA LYS A 109 -10.78 -9.32 11.00
C LYS A 109 -10.33 -9.15 9.56
N ARG A 110 -9.66 -8.04 9.26
CA ARG A 110 -9.12 -7.70 7.95
C ARG A 110 -7.93 -6.77 8.10
N ASP A 111 -7.11 -6.76 7.07
CA ASP A 111 -6.05 -5.80 6.88
C ASP A 111 -6.53 -4.66 5.99
N VAL A 112 -6.22 -3.44 6.38
CA VAL A 112 -6.60 -2.23 5.66
C VAL A 112 -5.31 -1.54 5.20
N PRO A 113 -5.03 -1.46 3.87
CA PRO A 113 -3.89 -0.72 3.38
C PRO A 113 -4.08 0.77 3.64
N ILE A 114 -3.01 1.44 4.05
CA ILE A 114 -3.00 2.88 4.33
C ILE A 114 -2.05 3.61 3.42
N ASN A 115 -0.86 3.08 3.17
CA ASN A 115 0.07 3.67 2.22
C ASN A 115 1.07 2.64 1.67
N LEU A 116 1.66 2.94 0.53
CA LEU A 116 2.81 2.24 0.00
C LEU A 116 4.02 3.16 0.14
N PHE A 117 4.99 2.78 0.96
CA PHE A 117 6.21 3.54 1.13
C PHE A 117 7.24 3.07 0.10
N HIS A 118 7.86 4.03 -0.58
CA HIS A 118 8.84 3.75 -1.62
C HIS A 118 10.27 3.73 -1.06
N LYS A 119 11.21 3.24 -1.87
CA LYS A 119 12.63 3.43 -1.57
C LYS A 119 12.96 4.91 -1.37
N GLY A 120 13.77 5.22 -0.36
CA GLY A 120 14.08 6.58 0.07
C GLY A 120 13.12 7.16 1.10
N SER A 121 11.94 6.55 1.30
CA SER A 121 10.99 7.02 2.31
C SER A 121 11.47 6.73 3.72
N LEU A 122 11.35 7.75 4.58
CA LEU A 122 11.64 7.69 6.01
C LEU A 122 10.35 7.40 6.79
N SER A 123 10.43 6.59 7.83
CA SER A 123 9.30 6.27 8.72
C SER A 123 9.78 6.10 10.17
N GLY A 124 8.85 5.96 11.12
CA GLY A 124 9.18 5.98 12.55
C GLY A 124 9.55 7.38 13.06
N THR A 125 9.21 8.43 12.30
CA THR A 125 9.59 9.81 12.62
C THR A 125 8.82 10.39 13.81
N TYR A 126 7.55 10.02 13.99
CA TYR A 126 6.78 10.40 15.18
C TYR A 126 7.35 9.76 16.43
N GLU A 127 7.68 8.48 16.37
CA GLU A 127 8.22 7.72 17.49
C GLU A 127 9.62 8.20 17.87
N ALA A 128 10.43 8.56 16.88
CA ALA A 128 11.73 9.21 17.09
C ALA A 128 11.57 10.60 17.75
N MET A 129 10.61 11.40 17.30
CA MET A 129 10.34 12.71 17.89
C MET A 129 9.81 12.59 19.32
N ASP A 130 8.88 11.67 19.57
CA ASP A 130 8.38 11.38 20.92
C ASP A 130 9.54 11.03 21.85
N TYR A 131 10.46 10.15 21.41
CA TYR A 131 11.67 9.84 22.17
C TYR A 131 12.52 11.10 22.46
N MET A 132 12.82 11.92 21.44
CA MET A 132 13.57 13.17 21.61
C MET A 132 12.88 14.16 22.57
N MET A 133 11.55 14.12 22.65
CA MET A 133 10.74 14.93 23.55
C MET A 133 10.48 14.29 24.93
N ASN A 134 11.12 13.16 25.24
CA ASN A 134 10.88 12.36 26.45
C ASN A 134 9.41 11.92 26.63
N ARG A 135 8.74 11.62 25.53
CA ARG A 135 7.41 11.01 25.48
C ARG A 135 7.54 9.54 25.14
N LYS A 136 6.64 8.72 25.70
CA LYS A 136 6.62 7.29 25.41
C LYS A 136 5.90 7.05 24.08
N PRO A 137 6.58 6.57 23.02
CA PRO A 137 5.91 6.23 21.78
C PRO A 137 4.99 5.02 21.97
N MET A 138 3.81 5.06 21.37
CA MET A 138 2.83 3.96 21.36
C MET A 138 2.34 3.68 19.93
N PRO A 139 3.24 3.29 19.02
CA PRO A 139 2.87 2.94 17.65
C PRO A 139 1.88 1.77 17.65
N ILE A 140 0.93 1.79 16.72
CA ILE A 140 -0.08 0.73 16.54
C ILE A 140 -0.05 0.13 15.14
N TRP A 141 0.95 0.50 14.35
CA TRP A 141 0.96 0.28 12.92
C TRP A 141 1.66 -1.01 12.51
N ASN A 142 1.47 -1.43 11.26
CA ASN A 142 2.18 -2.56 10.68
C ASN A 142 2.86 -2.17 9.37
N PHE A 143 4.02 -2.77 9.13
CA PHE A 143 4.74 -2.69 7.85
C PHE A 143 5.02 -4.10 7.34
N ALA A 144 4.69 -4.32 6.07
CA ALA A 144 5.05 -5.53 5.33
C ALA A 144 6.11 -5.21 4.27
N ALA A 145 7.05 -6.13 4.09
CA ALA A 145 7.99 -6.10 3.00
C ALA A 145 7.29 -6.40 1.68
N GLY A 146 7.24 -5.41 0.79
CA GLY A 146 6.44 -5.47 -0.43
C GLY A 146 4.97 -5.12 -0.19
N SER A 147 4.17 -5.22 -1.25
CA SER A 147 2.73 -5.02 -1.15
C SER A 147 2.07 -6.24 -0.52
N ARG A 148 1.34 -5.97 0.57
CA ARG A 148 0.48 -6.93 1.25
C ARG A 148 -0.88 -7.01 0.58
N SER A 149 -1.46 -5.87 0.23
CA SER A 149 -2.77 -5.77 -0.41
C SER A 149 -2.66 -6.03 -1.91
N ILE A 150 -2.21 -7.23 -2.25
CA ILE A 150 -1.99 -7.73 -3.61
C ILE A 150 -3.04 -8.78 -3.96
N LEU A 151 -3.45 -8.83 -5.22
CA LEU A 151 -4.37 -9.85 -5.72
C LEU A 151 -4.11 -10.15 -7.20
N MET A 152 -4.46 -11.37 -7.63
CA MET A 152 -4.59 -11.72 -9.04
C MET A 152 -6.05 -11.61 -9.48
N LEU A 153 -6.30 -11.00 -10.63
CA LEU A 153 -7.64 -10.83 -11.19
C LEU A 153 -8.29 -12.16 -11.59
N PRO A 154 -7.60 -13.05 -12.34
CA PRO A 154 -8.07 -14.42 -12.56
C PRO A 154 -8.40 -15.15 -11.27
N LYS A 155 -9.44 -16.00 -11.31
CA LYS A 155 -9.82 -16.83 -10.18
C LYS A 155 -8.78 -17.94 -9.97
N ILE A 156 -8.04 -17.85 -8.87
CA ILE A 156 -6.98 -18.81 -8.50
C ILE A 156 -7.35 -19.80 -7.39
N ALA A 157 -8.65 -20.02 -7.17
CA ALA A 157 -9.17 -20.90 -6.11
C ALA A 157 -9.39 -22.37 -6.55
N ASP A 158 -8.90 -22.78 -7.73
CA ASP A 158 -9.06 -24.15 -8.20
C ASP A 158 -8.23 -25.13 -7.37
N LYS A 159 -8.85 -26.25 -6.97
CA LYS A 159 -8.23 -27.23 -6.09
C LYS A 159 -7.07 -27.95 -6.75
N PHE A 160 -7.12 -28.19 -8.05
CA PHE A 160 -6.09 -28.93 -8.77
C PHE A 160 -4.86 -28.05 -9.00
N GLY A 161 -5.05 -26.81 -9.47
CA GLY A 161 -3.96 -25.84 -9.61
C GLY A 161 -3.27 -25.54 -8.29
N LEU A 162 -4.02 -25.33 -7.20
CA LEU A 162 -3.44 -25.12 -5.86
C LEU A 162 -2.67 -26.32 -5.34
N ARG A 163 -3.08 -27.57 -5.65
CA ARG A 163 -2.33 -28.77 -5.27
C ARG A 163 -0.96 -28.80 -5.94
N LYS A 164 -0.87 -28.44 -7.23
CA LYS A 164 0.41 -28.36 -7.96
C LYS A 164 1.34 -27.32 -7.33
N LEU A 165 0.83 -26.12 -7.08
CA LEU A 165 1.61 -25.06 -6.40
C LEU A 165 2.13 -25.52 -5.03
N ARG A 166 1.29 -26.19 -4.24
CA ARG A 166 1.69 -26.72 -2.92
C ARG A 166 2.82 -27.74 -3.01
N THR A 167 2.78 -28.62 -4.01
CA THR A 167 3.85 -29.60 -4.24
C THR A 167 5.15 -28.95 -4.70
N VAL A 168 5.08 -27.93 -5.55
CA VAL A 168 6.29 -27.28 -6.09
C VAL A 168 6.90 -26.29 -5.12
N TYR A 169 6.10 -25.52 -4.39
CA TYR A 169 6.60 -24.41 -3.56
C TYR A 169 6.50 -24.68 -2.05
N ASP A 170 6.16 -25.89 -1.62
CA ASP A 170 6.00 -26.27 -0.21
C ASP A 170 5.00 -25.38 0.56
N ILE A 171 3.95 -24.92 -0.14
CA ILE A 171 2.93 -24.02 0.44
C ILE A 171 2.15 -24.77 1.53
N PRO A 172 2.04 -24.21 2.76
CA PRO A 172 1.27 -24.81 3.84
C PRO A 172 -0.18 -25.13 3.46
N ALA A 173 -0.69 -26.25 3.97
CA ALA A 173 -2.09 -26.63 3.74
C ALA A 173 -3.09 -25.64 4.38
N THR A 174 -2.63 -24.88 5.38
CA THR A 174 -3.37 -23.79 6.05
C THR A 174 -3.68 -22.63 5.11
N ASP A 175 -2.88 -22.43 4.06
CA ASP A 175 -3.02 -21.31 3.13
C ASP A 175 -4.12 -21.67 2.12
N THR A 176 -5.34 -21.18 2.40
CA THR A 176 -6.53 -21.44 1.59
C THR A 176 -7.06 -20.14 0.99
N ILE A 177 -7.47 -20.19 -0.27
CA ILE A 177 -8.08 -19.05 -0.96
C ILE A 177 -9.60 -19.15 -0.88
N LYS A 178 -10.23 -18.28 -0.09
CA LYS A 178 -11.69 -18.13 -0.01
C LYS A 178 -12.16 -16.80 -0.59
N GLN A 179 -11.32 -15.77 -0.48
CA GLN A 179 -11.56 -14.41 -0.94
C GLN A 179 -10.26 -13.79 -1.49
N LEU A 180 -10.38 -12.65 -2.17
CA LEU A 180 -9.26 -12.00 -2.86
C LEU A 180 -8.12 -11.59 -1.90
N SER A 181 -8.44 -11.23 -0.65
CA SER A 181 -7.41 -10.89 0.34
C SER A 181 -6.56 -12.09 0.77
N ASP A 182 -7.04 -13.32 0.59
CA ASP A 182 -6.29 -14.53 0.97
C ASP A 182 -5.17 -14.85 -0.02
N HIS A 183 -5.12 -14.15 -1.16
CA HIS A 183 -4.08 -14.35 -2.18
C HIS A 183 -2.67 -14.05 -1.64
N TRP A 184 -2.55 -13.08 -0.73
CA TRP A 184 -1.26 -12.66 -0.19
C TRP A 184 -0.50 -13.79 0.49
N GLU A 185 -1.15 -14.62 1.32
CA GLU A 185 -0.47 -15.72 2.01
C GLU A 185 0.12 -16.73 1.01
N VAL A 186 -0.64 -17.05 -0.04
CA VAL A 186 -0.17 -17.95 -1.10
C VAL A 186 1.00 -17.33 -1.86
N PHE A 187 0.93 -16.05 -2.21
CA PHE A 187 2.02 -15.36 -2.92
C PHE A 187 3.28 -15.25 -2.06
N ARG A 188 3.12 -14.98 -0.77
CA ARG A 188 4.20 -14.99 0.22
C ARG A 188 4.86 -16.36 0.29
N SER A 189 4.07 -17.43 0.47
CA SER A 189 4.58 -18.80 0.55
C SER A 189 5.30 -19.23 -0.73
N ILE A 190 4.81 -18.82 -1.91
CA ILE A 190 5.52 -19.04 -3.19
C ILE A 190 6.86 -18.30 -3.19
N ALA A 191 6.86 -17.00 -2.88
CA ALA A 191 8.05 -16.16 -2.96
C ALA A 191 9.14 -16.52 -1.93
N GLN A 192 8.74 -17.07 -0.78
CA GLN A 192 9.66 -17.53 0.26
C GLN A 192 10.09 -19.00 0.09
N SER A 193 9.59 -19.69 -0.94
CA SER A 193 9.95 -21.07 -1.22
C SER A 193 11.39 -21.21 -1.70
N LYS A 194 12.03 -22.33 -1.37
CA LYS A 194 13.37 -22.67 -1.88
C LYS A 194 13.38 -22.87 -3.40
N ASN A 195 12.24 -23.21 -3.98
CA ASN A 195 12.08 -23.40 -5.43
C ASN A 195 11.70 -22.10 -6.15
N PHE A 196 11.72 -20.96 -5.46
CA PHE A 196 11.49 -19.66 -6.07
C PHE A 196 12.76 -19.15 -6.75
N THR A 197 12.70 -18.93 -8.06
CA THR A 197 13.87 -18.66 -8.90
C THR A 197 14.36 -17.22 -8.86
N GLN A 198 13.55 -16.27 -8.41
CA GLN A 198 13.92 -14.85 -8.39
C GLN A 198 14.07 -14.34 -6.96
N HIS A 199 15.26 -13.84 -6.64
CA HIS A 199 15.56 -13.23 -5.37
C HIS A 199 14.81 -11.91 -5.22
N TRP A 200 13.94 -11.85 -4.21
CA TRP A 200 13.26 -10.64 -3.81
C TRP A 200 13.53 -10.36 -2.34
N GLN A 201 14.13 -9.21 -2.06
CA GLN A 201 14.56 -8.84 -0.73
C GLN A 201 14.38 -7.33 -0.51
N SER A 202 13.68 -6.95 0.55
CA SER A 202 13.54 -5.57 1.01
C SER A 202 14.56 -5.29 2.10
N THR A 203 15.31 -4.22 1.95
CA THR A 203 16.33 -3.79 2.90
C THR A 203 15.90 -2.49 3.57
N VAL A 204 15.92 -2.49 4.90
CA VAL A 204 15.54 -1.36 5.75
C VAL A 204 16.73 -1.00 6.65
N LEU A 205 17.01 0.29 6.73
CA LEU A 205 18.07 0.86 7.55
C LEU A 205 17.45 1.54 8.77
N PHE A 206 17.76 1.04 9.97
CA PHE A 206 17.31 1.60 11.24
C PHE A 206 18.39 2.48 11.84
N PHE A 207 18.01 3.66 12.34
CA PHE A 207 18.93 4.61 12.96
C PHE A 207 19.12 4.25 14.44
N GLY A 208 20.39 4.13 14.86
CA GLY A 208 20.74 3.95 16.28
C GLY A 208 20.43 5.17 17.14
N LYS A 209 20.26 4.97 18.45
CA LYS A 209 19.85 6.01 19.41
C LYS A 209 20.71 7.26 19.39
N LYS A 210 22.00 7.11 19.08
CA LYS A 210 22.97 8.21 19.11
C LYS A 210 22.63 9.32 18.10
N TRP A 211 21.95 8.99 17.01
CA TRP A 211 21.44 9.96 16.04
C TRP A 211 20.39 10.91 16.65
N LEU A 212 19.66 10.45 17.67
CA LEU A 212 18.57 11.18 18.30
C LEU A 212 18.98 11.82 19.65
N ASP A 213 19.93 11.20 20.35
CA ASP A 213 20.46 11.70 21.64
C ASP A 213 21.39 12.92 21.49
N ASN A 214 21.75 13.28 20.25
CA ASN A 214 22.74 14.31 19.99
C ASN A 214 22.20 15.72 20.39
N LYS A 215 22.92 16.39 21.29
CA LYS A 215 22.63 17.75 21.80
C LYS A 215 23.49 18.85 21.16
N ASP A 216 24.23 18.52 20.13
CA ASP A 216 25.03 19.45 19.35
C ASP A 216 24.11 20.44 18.63
N CYS A 217 24.42 21.72 18.84
CA CYS A 217 23.73 22.86 18.25
C CYS A 217 24.43 23.35 16.97
N SER A 218 25.36 22.56 16.40
CA SER A 218 25.95 22.86 15.10
C SER A 218 24.86 23.00 14.03
N LYS A 219 25.17 23.78 13.00
CA LYS A 219 24.25 24.06 11.89
C LYS A 219 23.88 22.78 11.13
N GLU A 220 24.81 21.85 11.02
CA GLU A 220 24.63 20.56 10.34
C GLU A 220 23.63 19.67 11.10
N TRP A 221 23.73 19.62 12.43
CA TRP A 221 22.74 18.92 13.26
C TRP A 221 21.37 19.61 13.28
N GLU A 222 21.33 20.94 13.19
CA GLU A 222 20.09 21.69 13.00
C GLU A 222 19.41 21.32 11.67
N GLN A 223 20.17 21.19 10.58
CA GLN A 223 19.64 20.76 9.29
C GLN A 223 19.02 19.36 9.37
N PHE A 224 19.67 18.41 10.03
CA PHE A 224 19.10 17.08 10.25
C PHE A 224 17.80 17.11 11.05
N ARG A 225 17.74 17.89 12.14
CA ARG A 225 16.50 18.06 12.92
C ARG A 225 15.40 18.72 12.09
N ASN A 226 15.72 19.74 11.31
CA ASN A 226 14.78 20.42 10.43
C ASN A 226 14.26 19.47 9.35
N TYR A 227 15.11 18.62 8.78
CA TYR A 227 14.70 17.59 7.83
C TYR A 227 13.69 16.61 8.44
N LEU A 228 13.95 16.12 9.66
CA LEU A 228 13.00 15.27 10.39
C LEU A 228 11.68 16.00 10.66
N LEU A 229 11.74 17.26 11.10
CA LEU A 229 10.55 18.08 11.35
C LEU A 229 9.73 18.32 10.08
N HIS A 230 10.37 18.58 8.95
CA HIS A 230 9.70 18.71 7.65
C HIS A 230 9.00 17.40 7.27
N THR A 231 9.69 16.26 7.40
CA THR A 231 9.09 14.94 7.13
C THR A 231 7.88 14.67 8.03
N ILE A 232 7.98 15.02 9.32
CA ILE A 232 6.86 14.90 10.28
C ILE A 232 5.71 15.81 9.90
N TRP A 233 5.99 17.03 9.45
CA TRP A 233 4.96 17.97 9.03
C TRP A 233 4.23 17.49 7.78
N ASP A 234 4.94 16.92 6.82
CA ASP A 234 4.35 16.31 5.62
C ASP A 234 3.44 15.13 5.99
N HIS A 235 3.88 14.26 6.90
CA HIS A 235 3.04 13.20 7.44
C HIS A 235 1.84 13.74 8.26
N ALA A 236 2.02 14.85 8.99
CA ALA A 236 0.95 15.44 9.80
C ALA A 236 -0.09 16.15 8.92
N HIS A 237 0.31 16.63 7.76
CA HIS A 237 -0.57 17.24 6.77
C HIS A 237 -1.72 16.29 6.40
N TYR A 238 -1.43 15.00 6.27
CA TYR A 238 -2.43 13.96 6.07
C TYR A 238 -3.52 13.95 7.16
N ALA A 239 -3.13 14.03 8.44
CA ALA A 239 -4.09 14.05 9.54
C ALA A 239 -4.94 15.34 9.53
N ILE A 240 -4.31 16.47 9.22
CA ILE A 240 -4.98 17.76 9.07
C ILE A 240 -5.99 17.71 7.91
N ASP A 241 -5.62 17.12 6.77
CA ASP A 241 -6.50 17.00 5.61
C ASP A 241 -7.65 16.03 5.86
N LYS A 242 -7.44 14.96 6.63
CA LYS A 242 -8.53 14.10 7.13
C LYS A 242 -9.54 14.89 7.99
N ILE A 243 -9.06 15.79 8.85
CA ILE A 243 -9.93 16.66 9.67
C ILE A 243 -10.71 17.63 8.76
N LYS A 244 -10.04 18.31 7.82
CA LYS A 244 -10.71 19.20 6.85
C LYS A 244 -11.79 18.45 6.07
N PHE A 245 -11.48 17.26 5.59
CA PHE A 245 -12.42 16.41 4.88
C PHE A 245 -13.65 16.05 5.74
N ASN A 246 -13.46 15.73 7.02
CA ASN A 246 -14.57 15.46 7.94
C ASN A 246 -15.48 16.68 8.14
N ILE A 247 -14.92 17.89 8.19
CA ILE A 247 -15.70 19.13 8.27
C ILE A 247 -16.51 19.32 6.97
N TYR A 248 -15.88 19.08 5.81
CA TYR A 248 -16.58 19.13 4.52
C TYR A 248 -17.69 18.08 4.39
N TRP A 249 -17.50 16.90 4.99
CA TRP A 249 -18.50 15.84 5.02
C TRP A 249 -19.80 16.25 5.73
N GLU A 250 -19.76 17.18 6.69
CA GLU A 250 -20.96 17.72 7.33
C GLU A 250 -21.89 18.40 6.31
N SER A 251 -21.31 19.13 5.35
CA SER A 251 -22.07 19.78 4.28
C SER A 251 -22.78 18.76 3.39
N PHE A 252 -22.13 17.63 3.11
CA PHE A 252 -22.77 16.53 2.39
C PHE A 252 -23.94 15.93 3.17
N SER A 253 -23.73 15.67 4.47
CA SER A 253 -24.76 15.08 5.33
C SER A 253 -26.04 15.96 5.35
N ARG A 254 -25.87 17.30 5.34
CA ARG A 254 -26.97 18.25 5.20
C ARG A 254 -27.69 18.14 3.84
N ILE A 255 -26.96 17.95 2.73
CA ILE A 255 -27.54 17.77 1.39
C ILE A 255 -28.40 16.51 1.31
N ILE A 256 -27.91 15.37 1.83
CA ILE A 256 -28.65 14.11 1.89
C ILE A 256 -29.96 14.31 2.66
N SER A 257 -29.87 14.96 3.82
CA SER A 257 -30.99 15.20 4.71
C SER A 257 -32.04 16.13 4.06
N ALA A 258 -31.61 17.20 3.39
CA ALA A 258 -32.48 18.14 2.69
C ALA A 258 -33.26 17.47 1.55
N ARG A 259 -32.68 16.47 0.89
CA ARG A 259 -33.33 15.66 -0.15
C ARG A 259 -34.14 14.47 0.38
N ARG A 260 -34.20 14.31 1.71
CA ARG A 260 -34.88 13.18 2.38
C ARG A 260 -34.40 11.81 1.87
N LEU A 261 -33.15 11.73 1.42
CA LEU A 261 -32.53 10.45 1.09
C LEU A 261 -32.28 9.70 2.40
N GLN A 262 -32.61 8.41 2.44
CA GLN A 262 -32.37 7.55 3.60
C GLN A 262 -31.43 6.39 3.23
N PRO A 263 -30.19 6.70 2.81
CA PRO A 263 -29.24 5.67 2.45
C PRO A 263 -28.84 4.86 3.67
N LYS A 264 -28.42 3.61 3.43
CA LYS A 264 -27.93 2.75 4.51
C LYS A 264 -26.66 3.35 5.12
N PRO A 265 -26.46 3.30 6.45
CA PRO A 265 -25.26 3.82 7.10
C PRO A 265 -23.95 3.30 6.48
N TYR A 266 -23.89 2.02 6.14
CA TYR A 266 -22.72 1.44 5.50
C TYR A 266 -22.42 2.01 4.11
N LEU A 267 -23.45 2.37 3.32
CA LEU A 267 -23.27 2.98 2.01
C LEU A 267 -22.79 4.43 2.12
N ILE A 268 -23.23 5.14 3.16
CA ILE A 268 -22.70 6.46 3.52
C ILE A 268 -21.20 6.36 3.85
N ASP A 269 -20.79 5.36 4.62
CA ASP A 269 -19.37 5.14 4.94
C ASP A 269 -18.56 4.78 3.68
N GLN A 270 -19.12 3.99 2.76
CA GLN A 270 -18.51 3.69 1.46
C GLN A 270 -18.33 4.94 0.60
N VAL A 271 -19.35 5.79 0.48
CA VAL A 271 -19.23 7.07 -0.24
C VAL A 271 -18.17 7.95 0.41
N LYS A 272 -18.13 8.01 1.75
CA LYS A 272 -17.11 8.77 2.49
C LYS A 272 -15.71 8.29 2.17
N HIS A 273 -15.52 6.97 2.17
CA HIS A 273 -14.24 6.33 1.86
C HIS A 273 -13.83 6.59 0.41
N LEU A 274 -14.72 6.40 -0.56
CA LEU A 274 -14.47 6.69 -1.98
C LEU A 274 -14.04 8.13 -2.20
N LEU A 275 -14.74 9.09 -1.59
CA LEU A 275 -14.38 10.50 -1.65
C LEU A 275 -13.02 10.77 -0.98
N SER A 276 -12.69 10.02 0.07
CA SER A 276 -11.37 10.08 0.71
C SER A 276 -10.26 9.54 -0.22
N ILE A 277 -10.52 8.50 -1.02
CA ILE A 277 -9.60 8.01 -2.04
C ILE A 277 -9.39 9.07 -3.13
N VAL A 278 -10.46 9.75 -3.57
CA VAL A 278 -10.37 10.82 -4.58
C VAL A 278 -9.45 11.95 -4.14
N VAL A 279 -9.48 12.36 -2.87
CA VAL A 279 -8.55 13.39 -2.33
C VAL A 279 -7.15 12.88 -2.04
N GLY A 280 -6.89 11.57 -2.19
CA GLY A 280 -5.59 10.98 -1.87
C GLY A 280 -5.38 10.69 -0.39
N ASN A 281 -6.45 10.51 0.39
CA ASN A 281 -6.35 10.13 1.81
C ASN A 281 -6.36 8.62 2.03
N PHE A 282 -6.76 7.80 1.05
CA PHE A 282 -6.70 6.34 1.19
C PHE A 282 -6.31 5.71 -0.14
N PRO A 283 -5.63 4.56 -0.11
CA PRO A 283 -5.29 3.84 -1.31
C PRO A 283 -6.53 3.13 -1.87
N ALA A 284 -6.50 2.94 -3.18
CA ALA A 284 -7.32 1.99 -3.90
C ALA A 284 -6.37 0.99 -4.60
N PHE A 285 -6.79 0.33 -5.66
CA PHE A 285 -5.95 -0.65 -6.37
C PHE A 285 -5.54 -0.15 -7.75
N THR A 286 -4.35 -0.53 -8.19
CA THR A 286 -3.88 -0.33 -9.58
C THR A 286 -3.17 -1.57 -10.08
N VAL A 287 -2.97 -1.68 -11.40
CA VAL A 287 -2.28 -2.81 -12.02
C VAL A 287 -0.77 -2.70 -11.78
N MET A 288 -0.14 -3.83 -11.49
CA MET A 288 1.14 -3.90 -10.78
C MET A 288 2.46 -3.50 -11.46
N ASP A 289 2.57 -2.87 -12.62
CA ASP A 289 3.87 -2.66 -13.34
C ASP A 289 4.86 -3.88 -13.38
N ASP A 290 6.01 -3.71 -14.05
CA ASP A 290 7.01 -4.79 -14.22
C ASP A 290 8.30 -4.54 -13.41
N SER A 291 8.32 -3.49 -12.57
CA SER A 291 9.51 -3.01 -11.85
C SER A 291 10.03 -3.99 -10.79
N GLN A 292 9.19 -4.91 -10.33
CA GLN A 292 9.46 -5.82 -9.20
C GLN A 292 9.76 -5.09 -7.87
N GLU A 293 9.39 -3.81 -7.73
CA GLU A 293 9.71 -3.03 -6.53
C GLU A 293 8.74 -3.33 -5.37
N SER A 294 7.48 -3.63 -5.69
CA SER A 294 6.44 -3.92 -4.70
C SER A 294 6.23 -5.43 -4.48
N ALA A 295 6.53 -6.28 -5.45
CA ALA A 295 6.44 -7.74 -5.33
C ALA A 295 7.30 -8.42 -6.41
N PRO A 296 7.62 -9.71 -6.29
CA PRO A 296 8.26 -10.47 -7.37
C PRO A 296 7.22 -10.87 -8.46
N THR A 297 6.61 -9.87 -9.10
CA THR A 297 5.50 -9.98 -10.05
C THR A 297 5.75 -11.03 -11.14
N LYS A 298 6.94 -11.07 -11.74
CA LYS A 298 7.23 -11.94 -12.90
C LYS A 298 7.20 -13.42 -12.51
N CYS A 299 7.92 -13.79 -11.45
CA CYS A 299 7.92 -15.18 -10.98
C CYS A 299 6.58 -15.59 -10.36
N LEU A 300 5.84 -14.67 -9.72
CA LEU A 300 4.48 -14.96 -9.30
C LEU A 300 3.59 -15.26 -10.53
N GLN A 301 3.63 -14.44 -11.57
CA GLN A 301 2.89 -14.69 -12.81
C GLN A 301 3.26 -16.05 -13.42
N GLN A 302 4.56 -16.37 -13.53
CA GLN A 302 5.05 -17.65 -14.02
C GLN A 302 4.56 -18.84 -13.20
N ALA A 303 4.59 -18.74 -11.86
CA ALA A 303 4.06 -19.79 -10.99
C ALA A 303 2.58 -20.08 -11.31
N PHE A 304 1.78 -19.04 -11.58
CA PHE A 304 0.37 -19.22 -11.91
C PHE A 304 0.12 -19.66 -13.36
N THR A 305 0.98 -19.32 -14.31
CA THR A 305 0.81 -19.72 -15.71
C THR A 305 1.37 -21.13 -15.97
N GLU A 306 2.53 -21.47 -15.41
CA GLU A 306 3.26 -22.69 -15.70
C GLU A 306 2.94 -23.83 -14.72
N VAL A 307 2.86 -23.55 -13.42
CA VAL A 307 2.64 -24.58 -12.39
C VAL A 307 1.15 -24.75 -12.05
N TYR A 308 0.46 -23.64 -11.79
CA TYR A 308 -0.99 -23.67 -11.53
C TYR A 308 -1.79 -23.96 -12.81
N GLU A 309 -1.20 -23.73 -13.99
CA GLU A 309 -1.83 -23.91 -15.30
C GLU A 309 -3.06 -23.01 -15.51
N LEU A 310 -2.97 -21.74 -15.13
CA LEU A 310 -3.92 -20.74 -15.62
C LEU A 310 -3.82 -20.74 -17.15
N LYS A 311 -4.92 -20.81 -17.90
CA LYS A 311 -4.90 -20.92 -19.38
C LYS A 311 -5.47 -19.70 -20.09
N GLU A 312 -6.71 -19.35 -19.77
CA GLU A 312 -7.53 -18.40 -20.54
C GLU A 312 -7.13 -16.94 -20.34
N TYR A 313 -6.85 -16.56 -19.09
CA TYR A 313 -6.68 -15.17 -18.73
C TYR A 313 -5.24 -14.78 -18.45
N LEU A 314 -4.94 -13.50 -18.71
CA LEU A 314 -3.71 -12.82 -18.31
C LEU A 314 -3.55 -12.91 -16.78
N PRO A 315 -2.35 -13.25 -16.26
CA PRO A 315 -2.07 -13.32 -14.82
C PRO A 315 -1.93 -11.92 -14.21
N THR A 316 -2.92 -11.05 -14.43
CA THR A 316 -2.86 -9.64 -14.03
C THR A 316 -2.91 -9.52 -12.52
N LEU A 317 -1.83 -8.96 -11.95
CA LEU A 317 -1.73 -8.62 -10.54
C LEU A 317 -2.12 -7.16 -10.31
N MET A 318 -2.85 -6.91 -9.22
CA MET A 318 -3.18 -5.57 -8.74
C MET A 318 -2.69 -5.41 -7.31
N HIS A 319 -2.35 -4.18 -6.93
CA HIS A 319 -1.89 -3.85 -5.59
C HIS A 319 -2.43 -2.50 -5.11
N ALA A 320 -2.36 -2.27 -3.79
CA ALA A 320 -2.77 -1.00 -3.21
C ALA A 320 -1.85 0.15 -3.64
N CYS A 321 -2.45 1.26 -4.07
CA CYS A 321 -1.75 2.46 -4.54
C CYS A 321 -2.59 3.72 -4.26
N MET A 322 -1.90 4.82 -3.94
CA MET A 322 -2.53 6.11 -3.71
C MET A 322 -2.92 6.76 -5.04
N SER A 323 -4.06 7.45 -5.08
CA SER A 323 -4.50 8.18 -6.29
C SER A 323 -3.57 9.32 -6.69
N GLN A 324 -2.78 9.84 -5.74
CA GLN A 324 -1.81 10.91 -5.92
C GLN A 324 -0.36 10.44 -5.69
N ASP A 325 -0.12 9.14 -5.91
CA ASP A 325 1.21 8.55 -5.78
C ASP A 325 2.20 9.21 -6.76
N SER A 326 3.26 9.82 -6.23
CA SER A 326 4.23 10.59 -7.02
C SER A 326 5.24 9.72 -7.78
N VAL A 327 5.34 8.43 -7.43
CA VAL A 327 6.27 7.47 -8.04
C VAL A 327 5.55 6.67 -9.12
N ILE A 328 4.44 6.03 -8.77
CA ILE A 328 3.66 5.18 -9.68
C ILE A 328 2.85 6.04 -10.67
N LYS A 329 2.34 7.20 -10.21
CA LYS A 329 1.53 8.13 -11.01
C LYS A 329 0.39 7.42 -11.77
N PRO A 330 -0.48 6.65 -11.09
CA PRO A 330 -1.51 5.89 -11.77
C PRO A 330 -2.48 6.82 -12.49
N ASN A 331 -2.89 6.51 -13.73
CA ASN A 331 -3.93 7.27 -14.45
C ASN A 331 -5.33 7.03 -13.86
N TYR A 332 -5.53 5.81 -13.38
CA TYR A 332 -6.76 5.34 -12.75
C TYR A 332 -6.42 4.50 -11.52
N VAL A 333 -7.26 4.61 -10.51
CA VAL A 333 -7.28 3.67 -9.38
C VAL A 333 -8.67 3.05 -9.25
N TYR A 334 -8.72 1.83 -8.73
CA TYR A 334 -9.91 0.99 -8.73
C TYR A 334 -10.24 0.55 -7.32
N TYR A 335 -11.49 0.78 -6.91
CA TYR A 335 -12.01 0.30 -5.64
C TYR A 335 -13.04 -0.79 -5.90
N SER A 336 -13.00 -1.88 -5.12
CA SER A 336 -13.96 -2.97 -5.22
C SER A 336 -14.79 -3.07 -3.94
N LEU A 337 -16.11 -3.05 -4.06
CA LEU A 337 -17.02 -3.33 -2.94
C LEU A 337 -16.83 -4.75 -2.36
N SER A 338 -16.23 -5.65 -3.14
CA SER A 338 -15.90 -7.01 -2.71
C SER A 338 -14.61 -7.10 -1.90
N ILE A 339 -13.81 -6.03 -1.84
CA ILE A 339 -12.64 -5.89 -0.97
C ILE A 339 -12.75 -4.56 -0.21
N PRO A 340 -13.60 -4.46 0.81
CA PRO A 340 -13.79 -3.21 1.52
C PRO A 340 -12.55 -2.84 2.34
N THR A 341 -11.88 -1.75 1.95
CA THR A 341 -10.71 -1.18 2.66
C THR A 341 -11.09 0.00 3.57
N ILE A 342 -12.36 0.09 3.98
CA ILE A 342 -12.81 1.11 4.93
C ILE A 342 -12.12 0.87 6.29
N LEU A 343 -11.48 1.89 6.86
CA LEU A 343 -10.88 1.79 8.19
C LEU A 343 -11.92 1.94 9.32
N GLU A 344 -12.77 2.98 9.24
CA GLU A 344 -13.76 3.36 10.24
C GLU A 344 -15.16 3.35 9.62
N GLY A 345 -16.14 2.73 10.26
CA GLY A 345 -17.51 2.74 9.74
C GLY A 345 -18.52 1.91 10.52
N SER A 346 -19.76 2.01 10.08
CA SER A 346 -20.91 1.31 10.61
C SER A 346 -20.70 -0.22 10.51
N PRO A 347 -21.17 -1.01 11.48
CA PRO A 347 -21.13 -2.46 11.40
C PRO A 347 -21.81 -2.95 10.12
N ILE A 348 -21.14 -3.83 9.37
CA ILE A 348 -21.71 -4.44 8.18
C ILE A 348 -22.88 -5.32 8.63
N LYS A 349 -24.11 -4.83 8.46
CA LYS A 349 -25.28 -5.71 8.49
C LYS A 349 -25.31 -6.46 7.17
N LYS A 350 -25.30 -7.80 7.21
CA LYS A 350 -25.61 -8.63 6.04
C LYS A 350 -27.04 -8.32 5.62
N THR A 351 -27.21 -7.35 4.72
CA THR A 351 -28.52 -7.06 4.11
C THR A 351 -28.66 -7.89 2.84
N SER A 352 -29.91 -8.18 2.45
CA SER A 352 -30.27 -9.00 1.29
C SER A 352 -30.02 -8.34 -0.07
N ASN A 353 -29.37 -7.17 -0.14
CA ASN A 353 -29.13 -6.47 -1.39
C ASN A 353 -27.99 -7.11 -2.19
N THR A 354 -28.07 -6.97 -3.51
CA THR A 354 -26.98 -7.33 -4.43
C THR A 354 -25.96 -6.18 -4.51
N ILE A 355 -24.69 -6.50 -4.76
CA ILE A 355 -23.61 -5.51 -4.92
C ILE A 355 -23.93 -4.48 -6.02
N VAL A 356 -24.64 -4.91 -7.08
CA VAL A 356 -25.12 -4.02 -8.16
C VAL A 356 -26.08 -2.96 -7.64
N SER A 357 -27.01 -3.32 -6.75
CA SER A 357 -27.91 -2.35 -6.13
C SER A 357 -27.14 -1.32 -5.30
N ASP A 358 -26.13 -1.77 -4.57
CA ASP A 358 -25.29 -0.91 -3.74
C ASP A 358 -24.45 0.04 -4.62
N LEU A 359 -23.93 -0.43 -5.76
CA LEU A 359 -23.27 0.43 -6.76
C LEU A 359 -24.18 1.54 -7.29
N ARG A 360 -25.44 1.22 -7.62
CA ARG A 360 -26.41 2.21 -8.12
C ARG A 360 -26.73 3.27 -7.05
N GLU A 361 -26.87 2.85 -5.79
CA GLU A 361 -27.12 3.78 -4.69
C GLU A 361 -25.91 4.68 -4.43
N ILE A 362 -24.69 4.13 -4.44
CA ILE A 362 -23.44 4.91 -4.35
C ILE A 362 -23.36 5.93 -5.49
N LYS A 363 -23.63 5.50 -6.73
CA LYS A 363 -23.66 6.39 -7.91
C LYS A 363 -24.65 7.53 -7.71
N LEU A 364 -25.87 7.23 -7.27
CA LEU A 364 -26.90 8.24 -7.00
C LEU A 364 -26.44 9.26 -5.94
N LEU A 365 -25.80 8.80 -4.86
CA LEU A 365 -25.31 9.67 -3.79
C LEU A 365 -24.19 10.59 -4.28
N ILE A 366 -23.22 10.06 -5.03
CA ILE A 366 -22.10 10.84 -5.58
C ILE A 366 -22.58 11.83 -6.67
N GLU A 367 -23.50 11.43 -7.55
CA GLU A 367 -24.05 12.34 -8.55
C GLU A 367 -24.95 13.41 -7.91
N THR A 368 -25.67 13.07 -6.84
CA THR A 368 -26.42 14.07 -6.04
C THR A 368 -25.49 15.12 -5.47
N LEU A 369 -24.30 14.72 -5.01
CA LEU A 369 -23.27 15.63 -4.54
C LEU A 369 -22.76 16.57 -5.62
N LYS A 370 -22.32 16.01 -6.74
CA LYS A 370 -21.77 16.77 -7.87
C LYS A 370 -22.75 17.85 -8.35
N ASN A 371 -24.05 17.54 -8.38
CA ASN A 371 -25.08 18.47 -8.82
C ASN A 371 -25.39 19.62 -7.84
N GLN A 372 -24.96 19.53 -6.58
CA GLN A 372 -25.22 20.57 -5.57
C GLN A 372 -24.08 21.57 -5.43
N PHE A 373 -22.84 21.12 -5.66
CA PHE A 373 -21.66 21.98 -5.62
C PHE A 373 -21.51 22.78 -6.94
N LYS A 374 -22.14 23.96 -6.98
CA LYS A 374 -22.07 24.87 -8.14
C LYS A 374 -20.73 25.64 -8.20
N PRO A 375 -20.24 26.06 -9.38
CA PRO A 375 -18.94 26.70 -9.56
C PRO A 375 -18.71 28.02 -8.84
N ASN A 376 -19.76 28.74 -8.44
CA ASN A 376 -19.65 30.13 -8.03
C ASN A 376 -19.55 30.35 -6.51
N ALA A 377 -19.26 29.31 -5.72
CA ALA A 377 -19.01 29.47 -4.28
C ALA A 377 -17.52 29.30 -3.97
N ASN A 378 -16.94 30.25 -3.23
CA ASN A 378 -15.51 30.37 -2.87
C ASN A 378 -14.97 29.27 -1.92
N PHE A 379 -15.55 28.07 -1.92
CA PHE A 379 -15.13 26.99 -1.03
C PHE A 379 -14.28 25.97 -1.79
N GLU A 380 -13.13 25.60 -1.22
CA GLU A 380 -12.26 24.48 -1.67
C GLU A 380 -13.05 23.17 -1.93
N ILE A 381 -14.19 22.99 -1.24
CA ILE A 381 -15.12 21.88 -1.44
C ILE A 381 -15.71 21.81 -2.87
N ASN A 382 -15.82 22.95 -3.58
CA ASN A 382 -16.33 22.98 -4.95
C ASN A 382 -15.26 22.55 -5.95
N LYS A 383 -13.99 22.90 -5.72
CA LYS A 383 -12.87 22.37 -6.51
C LYS A 383 -12.80 20.85 -6.36
N PHE A 384 -12.98 20.36 -5.14
CA PHE A 384 -13.07 18.93 -4.84
C PHE A 384 -14.21 18.26 -5.62
N ALA A 385 -15.44 18.77 -5.49
CA ALA A 385 -16.63 18.15 -6.10
C ALA A 385 -16.63 18.15 -7.63
N GLN A 386 -16.07 19.18 -8.28
CA GLN A 386 -16.00 19.26 -9.74
C GLN A 386 -14.93 18.35 -10.34
N GLY A 387 -13.90 18.02 -9.56
CA GLY A 387 -12.82 17.15 -9.98
C GLY A 387 -13.17 15.65 -9.97
N ILE A 388 -14.33 15.26 -9.46
CA ILE A 388 -14.73 13.86 -9.27
C ILE A 388 -15.17 13.26 -10.60
N LYS A 389 -14.32 12.40 -11.16
CA LYS A 389 -14.64 11.55 -12.30
C LYS A 389 -14.55 10.09 -11.87
N ILE A 390 -15.72 9.45 -11.80
CA ILE A 390 -15.87 8.10 -11.29
C ILE A 390 -16.72 7.33 -12.29
N ASP A 391 -16.24 6.14 -12.65
CA ASP A 391 -16.95 5.17 -13.47
C ASP A 391 -17.27 3.93 -12.66
N TYR A 392 -18.37 3.28 -13.01
CA TYR A 392 -18.90 2.13 -12.28
C TYR A 392 -18.94 0.94 -13.22
N PHE A 393 -18.36 -0.17 -12.78
CA PHE A 393 -18.19 -1.39 -13.56
C PHE A 393 -18.75 -2.61 -12.84
N HIS A 394 -19.32 -3.51 -13.62
CA HIS A 394 -19.78 -4.81 -13.17
C HIS A 394 -19.51 -5.88 -14.22
N TYR A 395 -19.13 -7.10 -13.81
CA TYR A 395 -18.84 -8.20 -14.75
C TYR A 395 -20.08 -8.77 -15.46
N LYS A 396 -21.28 -8.53 -14.92
CA LYS A 396 -22.54 -8.81 -15.63
C LYS A 396 -23.10 -7.54 -16.20
N LYS A 397 -23.68 -7.65 -17.40
CA LYS A 397 -24.44 -6.59 -18.04
C LYS A 397 -25.52 -6.05 -17.10
N ASP A 398 -25.57 -4.73 -16.99
CA ASP A 398 -26.56 -4.02 -16.21
C ASP A 398 -27.84 -3.79 -17.05
N GLU A 399 -28.98 -4.31 -16.60
CA GLU A 399 -30.26 -4.12 -17.29
C GLU A 399 -30.69 -2.66 -17.35
N CYS A 400 -30.25 -1.84 -16.38
CA CYS A 400 -30.57 -0.42 -16.32
C CYS A 400 -29.61 0.47 -17.12
N ASN A 401 -28.56 -0.09 -17.73
CA ASN A 401 -27.48 0.63 -18.44
C ASN A 401 -26.86 1.79 -17.61
N GLN A 402 -26.86 1.69 -16.28
CA GLN A 402 -26.25 2.69 -15.40
C GLN A 402 -24.82 2.30 -15.01
N ILE A 403 -24.50 1.01 -15.08
CA ILE A 403 -23.20 0.43 -14.75
C ILE A 403 -22.63 -0.22 -16.01
N ARG A 404 -21.35 0.06 -16.30
CA ARG A 404 -20.65 -0.42 -17.50
C ARG A 404 -20.18 -1.87 -17.33
N ALA A 405 -19.96 -2.56 -18.44
CA ALA A 405 -19.37 -3.89 -18.41
C ALA A 405 -17.88 -3.80 -18.09
N SER A 406 -17.33 -4.73 -17.32
CA SER A 406 -15.89 -4.76 -17.04
C SER A 406 -15.04 -5.01 -18.29
N ASP A 407 -15.59 -5.62 -19.33
CA ASP A 407 -14.97 -5.77 -20.65
C ASP A 407 -14.54 -4.44 -21.29
N ASP A 408 -15.17 -3.34 -20.88
CA ASP A 408 -14.83 -2.00 -21.41
C ASP A 408 -13.57 -1.41 -20.77
N ILE A 409 -13.10 -1.95 -19.63
CA ILE A 409 -11.97 -1.37 -18.88
C ILE A 409 -10.69 -1.32 -19.72
N PRO A 410 -10.25 -2.41 -20.37
CA PRO A 410 -9.02 -2.41 -21.17
C PRO A 410 -9.06 -1.49 -22.39
N LEU A 411 -10.25 -1.07 -22.85
CA LEU A 411 -10.39 -0.14 -23.98
C LEU A 411 -9.93 1.28 -23.63
N GLU A 412 -9.96 1.63 -22.33
CA GLU A 412 -9.62 2.95 -21.83
C GLU A 412 -8.39 2.94 -20.91
N ASP A 413 -8.05 1.78 -20.35
CA ASP A 413 -6.90 1.58 -19.48
C ASP A 413 -6.06 0.38 -19.95
N ASN A 414 -5.07 0.67 -20.80
CA ASN A 414 -4.17 -0.32 -21.37
C ASN A 414 -3.28 -1.03 -20.32
N SER A 415 -3.22 -0.55 -19.07
CA SER A 415 -2.42 -1.19 -18.03
C SER A 415 -2.86 -2.63 -17.74
N PHE A 416 -4.14 -2.96 -17.95
CA PHE A 416 -4.67 -4.31 -17.82
C PHE A 416 -4.22 -5.26 -18.94
N LEU A 417 -3.66 -4.74 -20.03
CA LEU A 417 -3.16 -5.52 -21.16
C LEU A 417 -1.62 -5.61 -21.17
N LYS A 418 -0.94 -5.05 -20.17
CA LYS A 418 0.53 -5.00 -20.14
C LYS A 418 1.19 -6.38 -20.24
N ASP A 419 0.57 -7.38 -19.62
CA ASP A 419 1.11 -8.74 -19.56
C ASP A 419 0.92 -9.50 -20.90
N ARG A 420 0.23 -8.90 -21.89
CA ARG A 420 -0.06 -9.52 -23.18
C ARG A 420 1.19 -9.76 -24.02
N GLU A 421 2.23 -8.94 -23.87
CA GLU A 421 3.51 -9.17 -24.54
C GLU A 421 4.16 -10.49 -24.09
N ALA A 422 4.10 -10.79 -22.79
CA ALA A 422 4.62 -12.04 -22.22
C ALA A 422 3.67 -13.23 -22.45
N PHE A 423 2.37 -12.97 -22.57
CA PHE A 423 1.33 -13.99 -22.70
C PHE A 423 0.33 -13.65 -23.83
N PRO A 424 0.75 -13.74 -25.11
CA PRO A 424 -0.03 -13.23 -26.25
C PRO A 424 -1.35 -13.95 -26.50
N GLU A 425 -1.43 -15.23 -26.15
CA GLU A 425 -2.61 -16.10 -26.35
C GLU A 425 -3.68 -15.94 -25.26
N ARG A 426 -3.53 -14.95 -24.37
CA ARG A 426 -4.40 -14.78 -23.20
C ARG A 426 -5.09 -13.43 -23.21
N ASP A 427 -6.30 -13.42 -22.68
CA ASP A 427 -7.15 -12.24 -22.64
C ASP A 427 -7.31 -11.66 -21.24
N PHE A 428 -7.82 -10.43 -21.18
CA PHE A 428 -8.23 -9.80 -19.94
C PHE A 428 -9.32 -10.65 -19.23
N CYS A 429 -9.37 -10.59 -17.89
CA CYS A 429 -10.32 -11.33 -17.06
C CYS A 429 -11.50 -10.43 -16.61
N PRO A 430 -12.55 -10.26 -17.44
CA PRO A 430 -13.69 -9.39 -17.10
C PRO A 430 -14.52 -9.94 -15.94
N ASN A 431 -14.54 -11.26 -15.76
CA ASN A 431 -15.35 -11.97 -14.76
C ASN A 431 -14.69 -12.09 -13.37
N SER A 432 -13.59 -11.38 -13.13
CA SER A 432 -12.94 -11.36 -11.81
C SER A 432 -13.93 -10.97 -10.70
N PRO A 433 -13.89 -11.62 -9.52
CA PRO A 433 -14.68 -11.18 -8.36
C PRO A 433 -14.39 -9.73 -7.96
N PHE A 434 -13.22 -9.19 -8.30
CA PHE A 434 -12.90 -7.77 -8.10
C PHE A 434 -13.89 -6.85 -8.84
N PHE A 435 -14.32 -7.24 -10.04
CA PHE A 435 -15.25 -6.49 -10.88
C PHE A 435 -16.72 -6.74 -10.55
N SER A 436 -17.05 -7.45 -9.47
CA SER A 436 -18.44 -7.58 -8.98
C SER A 436 -19.01 -6.33 -8.34
N GLY A 437 -18.19 -5.31 -8.12
CA GLY A 437 -18.56 -4.05 -7.49
C GLY A 437 -17.49 -3.00 -7.72
N CYS A 438 -17.05 -2.79 -8.96
CA CYS A 438 -15.85 -2.01 -9.24
C CYS A 438 -16.18 -0.55 -9.53
N ILE A 439 -15.38 0.34 -8.94
CA ILE A 439 -15.49 1.78 -9.03
C ILE A 439 -14.11 2.30 -9.46
N ARG A 440 -14.02 2.85 -10.66
CA ARG A 440 -12.79 3.45 -11.19
C ARG A 440 -12.80 4.94 -10.89
N ILE A 441 -11.67 5.45 -10.42
CA ILE A 441 -11.46 6.86 -10.08
C ILE A 441 -10.34 7.39 -10.98
N GLU A 442 -10.62 8.44 -11.75
CA GLU A 442 -9.60 9.14 -12.54
C GLU A 442 -8.73 10.00 -11.63
N THR A 443 -7.41 9.89 -11.78
CA THR A 443 -6.44 10.61 -10.96
C THR A 443 -6.08 11.98 -11.54
N ALA A 444 -5.32 12.78 -10.79
CA ALA A 444 -4.85 14.08 -11.24
C ALA A 444 -3.85 14.02 -12.41
N TYR A 445 -3.14 12.91 -12.60
CA TYR A 445 -2.13 12.76 -13.66
C TYR A 445 -2.75 12.72 -15.05
N ASN A 446 -3.89 12.04 -15.19
CA ASN A 446 -4.66 11.99 -16.44
C ASN A 446 -5.25 13.37 -16.83
N LYS A 447 -5.40 14.30 -15.87
CA LYS A 447 -5.88 15.67 -16.13
C LYS A 447 -4.82 16.57 -16.76
N LYS A 448 -3.53 16.36 -16.46
CA LYS A 448 -2.44 17.21 -16.98
C LYS A 448 -2.11 16.91 -18.44
N ASP A 449 -2.26 15.66 -18.87
CA ASP A 449 -1.97 15.25 -20.26
C ASP A 449 -3.09 15.63 -21.27
N LYS A 450 -4.23 16.14 -20.80
CA LYS A 450 -5.38 16.52 -21.64
C LYS A 450 -5.61 18.04 -21.75
N THR A 451 -4.81 18.85 -21.06
CA THR A 451 -4.76 20.30 -21.31
C THR A 451 -3.67 20.58 -22.34
N PRO A 452 -4.01 21.08 -23.55
CA PRO A 452 -2.99 21.69 -24.40
C PRO A 452 -2.36 22.82 -23.59
N ALA A 453 -1.02 22.88 -23.56
CA ALA A 453 -0.33 24.04 -23.01
C ALA A 453 -0.87 25.31 -23.69
N PRO A 454 -1.11 26.40 -22.94
CA PRO A 454 -1.52 27.68 -23.53
C PRO A 454 -0.48 28.23 -24.50
#